data_AF-V7ICX9-F1
#
_entry.id   AF-V7ICX9-F1
#
_cell.length_a   1.000
_cell.length_b   1.000
_cell.length_c   1.000
_cell.angle_alpha   90.00
_cell.angle_beta   90.00
_cell.angle_gamma   90.00
#
_symmetry.space_group_name_H-M   'P 1'
#
loop_
_entity.id
_entity.type
_entity.pdbx_description
1 polymer ?
#
loop_
_entity_poly.entity_id
_entity_poly.type
_entity_poly.pdbx_seq_one_letter_code
_entity_poly.pdbx_strand_id
1 'polypeptide(L)'
;MKPTEKRSHSHGTARSPGVGARQDTSQPPAQGGGYLDTYRFCELEKSDYAAEKIDPRLKDLHQIGLNPTLLKVAAAIGVDNFLKMWEILDNDEHLRTDWGGIMVKIRAFKSYRRYLRNRHIVMLHKNNDEMGVTKIAKKATENLGERIHPSQIYKIVARSND
;
A
#
# COMPACT_ATOMS: atom_id res chain seq x y z
N MET A 1 -0.72 75.53 10.30
CA MET A 1 0.31 75.57 9.23
C MET A 1 1.47 74.66 9.65
N LYS A 2 1.90 73.75 8.76
CA LYS A 2 3.10 72.87 8.86
C LYS A 2 4.40 73.68 8.58
N PRO A 3 5.64 73.13 8.47
CA PRO A 3 6.29 71.84 8.87
C PRO A 3 7.61 72.12 9.68
N THR A 4 8.49 71.20 10.13
CA THR A 4 9.69 70.52 9.50
C THR A 4 10.56 70.00 10.68
N GLU A 5 10.92 68.72 10.83
CA GLU A 5 12.08 67.93 10.33
C GLU A 5 13.49 68.23 10.91
N LYS A 6 14.24 67.13 11.22
CA LYS A 6 15.71 66.87 11.40
C LYS A 6 16.20 66.64 12.86
N ARG A 7 16.53 65.39 13.29
CA ARG A 7 17.84 64.64 13.24
C ARG A 7 19.03 65.45 13.76
N SER A 8 20.00 65.03 14.59
CA SER A 8 20.48 63.76 15.23
C SER A 8 21.65 64.16 16.17
N HIS A 9 21.92 63.54 17.33
CA HIS A 9 23.02 62.57 17.60
C HIS A 9 23.14 62.34 19.14
N SER A 10 22.92 61.13 19.66
CA SER A 10 23.87 60.07 20.06
C SER A 10 24.82 60.36 21.23
N HIS A 11 24.65 59.61 22.35
CA HIS A 11 25.64 59.03 23.29
C HIS A 11 24.83 58.36 24.43
N GLY A 12 25.00 57.13 24.90
CA GLY A 12 25.83 55.99 24.54
C GLY A 12 25.28 54.80 25.35
N THR A 13 25.06 53.67 24.68
CA THR A 13 24.73 52.38 25.29
C THR A 13 26.01 51.68 25.71
N ALA A 14 26.12 51.28 26.97
CA ALA A 14 27.08 50.26 27.40
C ALA A 14 26.60 49.57 28.70
N ARG A 15 25.97 48.40 28.54
CA ARG A 15 26.07 47.30 29.51
C ARG A 15 26.22 45.99 28.71
N SER A 16 27.43 45.47 28.73
CA SER A 16 27.77 44.04 28.53
C SER A 16 28.30 43.54 29.90
N PRO A 17 28.47 42.24 30.21
CA PRO A 17 28.37 41.03 29.38
C PRO A 17 27.50 39.90 29.99
N GLY A 18 27.19 38.88 29.19
CA GLY A 18 26.30 37.77 29.57
C GLY A 18 26.95 36.64 30.37
N VAL A 19 26.11 35.74 30.88
CA VAL A 19 26.42 34.31 31.02
C VAL A 19 25.14 33.54 30.67
N GLY A 20 25.30 32.58 29.75
CA GLY A 20 24.22 31.83 29.15
C GLY A 20 23.51 30.87 30.11
N ALA A 21 22.21 30.72 29.89
CA ALA A 21 21.49 29.47 30.03
C ALA A 21 20.17 29.64 29.27
N ARG A 22 20.22 29.57 27.93
CA ARG A 22 19.05 29.07 27.22
C ARG A 22 19.01 27.60 27.60
N GLN A 23 18.08 27.22 28.45
CA GLN A 23 17.66 25.83 28.50
C GLN A 23 17.15 25.53 27.10
N ASP A 24 17.99 24.89 26.30
CA ASP A 24 17.48 24.03 25.24
C ASP A 24 16.60 23.03 25.97
N THR A 25 15.29 23.27 25.93
CA THR A 25 14.36 22.15 25.90
C THR A 25 14.70 21.41 24.62
N SER A 26 15.69 20.51 24.74
CA SER A 26 15.98 19.48 23.77
C SER A 26 14.62 18.93 23.39
N GLN A 27 14.22 19.18 22.14
CA GLN A 27 13.06 18.55 21.56
C GLN A 27 13.14 17.07 21.93
N PRO A 28 12.04 16.45 22.38
CA PRO A 28 12.03 14.99 22.45
C PRO A 28 12.55 14.51 21.09
N PRO A 29 13.45 13.51 21.04
CA PRO A 29 13.86 12.95 19.76
C PRO A 29 12.57 12.69 19.01
N ALA A 30 12.54 13.09 17.74
CA ALA A 30 11.43 12.76 16.86
C ALA A 30 11.30 11.24 16.92
N GLN A 31 10.44 10.77 17.82
CA GLN A 31 9.92 9.44 17.86
C GLN A 31 9.04 9.44 16.62
N GLY A 32 9.69 9.24 15.47
CA GLY A 32 9.05 8.80 14.27
C GLY A 32 8.40 7.49 14.69
N GLY A 33 7.15 7.59 15.14
CA GLY A 33 6.25 6.47 15.10
C GLY A 33 6.36 6.01 13.67
N GLY A 34 7.09 4.92 13.47
CA GLY A 34 6.93 4.07 12.31
C GLY A 34 5.47 3.70 12.39
N TYR A 35 4.62 4.56 11.81
CA TYR A 35 3.27 4.22 11.47
C TYR A 35 3.47 3.00 10.64
N LEU A 36 3.23 1.86 11.31
CA LEU A 36 2.85 0.59 10.77
C LEU A 36 2.68 0.79 9.28
N ASP A 37 3.70 0.42 8.50
CA ASP A 37 3.63 0.52 7.07
C ASP A 37 2.39 -0.28 6.73
N THR A 38 1.28 0.43 6.52
CA THR A 38 -0.04 -0.16 6.59
C THR A 38 -0.13 -0.73 5.21
N TYR A 39 0.45 -1.92 5.06
CA TYR A 39 0.39 -2.72 3.86
C TYR A 39 -1.07 -2.73 3.47
N ARG A 40 -1.42 -1.84 2.56
CA ARG A 40 -2.77 -1.78 2.05
C ARG A 40 -2.85 -3.09 1.30
N PHE A 41 -3.64 -4.03 1.81
CA PHE A 41 -3.70 -5.41 1.31
C PHE A 41 -4.01 -5.50 -0.21
N CYS A 42 -4.34 -4.37 -0.84
CA CYS A 42 -4.65 -4.19 -2.24
C CYS A 42 -3.64 -3.34 -3.04
N GLU A 43 -2.62 -2.74 -2.41
CA GLU A 43 -1.50 -2.13 -3.11
C GLU A 43 -0.43 -3.20 -3.29
N LEU A 44 -0.55 -3.95 -4.39
CA LEU A 44 0.64 -4.54 -4.99
C LEU A 44 1.48 -3.35 -5.44
N GLU A 45 2.69 -3.21 -4.91
CA GLU A 45 3.62 -2.17 -5.34
C GLU A 45 3.64 -2.16 -6.87
N LYS A 46 3.38 -0.98 -7.45
CA LYS A 46 3.65 -0.78 -8.86
C LYS A 46 5.15 -0.85 -8.96
N SER A 47 5.68 -2.00 -9.34
CA SER A 47 7.11 -2.09 -9.62
C SER A 47 7.43 -1.02 -10.67
N ASP A 48 8.46 -0.23 -10.39
CA ASP A 48 8.98 0.78 -11.30
C ASP A 48 9.72 0.06 -12.44
N TYR A 49 8.99 -0.65 -13.31
CA TYR A 49 9.51 -1.34 -14.50
C TYR A 49 10.20 -0.42 -15.52
N ALA A 50 10.32 0.88 -15.23
CA ALA A 50 10.84 1.88 -16.15
C ALA A 50 12.38 1.97 -16.16
N ALA A 51 13.10 1.33 -15.23
CA ALA A 51 14.56 1.43 -15.17
C ALA A 51 15.31 0.09 -15.02
N GLU A 52 14.62 -1.02 -14.75
CA GLU A 52 15.26 -2.34 -14.70
C GLU A 52 15.40 -2.91 -16.11
N LYS A 53 16.61 -3.38 -16.43
CA LYS A 53 16.96 -4.01 -17.70
C LYS A 53 16.00 -5.18 -17.94
N ILE A 54 15.06 -5.02 -18.87
CA ILE A 54 14.07 -6.05 -19.24
C ILE A 54 14.79 -7.38 -19.42
N ASP A 55 14.37 -8.39 -18.66
CA ASP A 55 14.96 -9.74 -18.72
C ASP A 55 14.94 -10.24 -20.17
N PRO A 56 16.10 -10.55 -20.78
CA PRO A 56 16.16 -10.97 -22.18
C PRO A 56 15.33 -12.22 -22.45
N ARG A 57 15.10 -13.10 -21.45
CA ARG A 57 14.30 -14.32 -21.57
C ARG A 57 12.83 -14.04 -21.87
N LEU A 58 12.32 -12.83 -21.59
CA LEU A 58 10.99 -12.42 -22.01
C LEU A 58 10.85 -12.40 -23.55
N LYS A 59 11.94 -12.13 -24.28
CA LYS A 59 11.93 -12.23 -25.75
C LYS A 59 11.80 -13.68 -26.20
N ASP A 60 12.48 -14.61 -25.53
CA ASP A 60 12.39 -16.04 -25.84
C ASP A 60 10.97 -16.54 -25.60
N LEU A 61 10.36 -16.16 -24.46
CA LEU A 61 8.97 -16.47 -24.14
C LEU A 61 7.99 -15.89 -25.19
N HIS A 62 8.24 -14.69 -25.69
CA HIS A 62 7.44 -14.12 -26.77
C HIS A 62 7.61 -14.91 -28.09
N GLN A 63 8.84 -15.30 -28.43
CA GLN A 63 9.15 -16.05 -29.66
C GLN A 63 8.47 -17.42 -29.71
N ILE A 64 8.36 -18.12 -28.57
CA ILE A 64 7.63 -19.40 -28.49
C ILE A 64 6.10 -19.25 -28.52
N GLY A 65 5.58 -18.01 -28.63
CA GLY A 65 4.16 -17.74 -28.80
C GLY A 65 3.38 -17.46 -27.52
N LEU A 66 4.04 -17.12 -26.41
CA LEU A 66 3.36 -16.80 -25.17
C LEU A 66 2.54 -15.50 -25.30
N ASN A 67 1.30 -15.50 -24.78
CA ASN A 67 0.41 -14.34 -24.87
C ASN A 67 0.98 -13.09 -24.14
N PRO A 68 0.77 -11.86 -24.65
CA PRO A 68 1.20 -10.61 -24.01
C PRO A 68 0.83 -10.45 -22.54
N THR A 69 -0.31 -10.99 -22.10
CA THR A 69 -0.74 -10.93 -20.71
C THR A 69 0.14 -11.79 -19.81
N LEU A 70 0.52 -12.99 -20.28
CA LEU A 70 1.42 -13.88 -19.54
C LEU A 70 2.84 -13.32 -19.51
N LEU A 71 3.29 -12.64 -20.58
CA LEU A 71 4.55 -11.89 -20.56
C LEU A 71 4.55 -10.75 -19.53
N LYS A 72 3.43 -10.03 -19.38
CA LYS A 72 3.28 -9.02 -18.31
C LYS A 72 3.35 -9.65 -16.92
N VAL A 73 2.72 -10.81 -16.73
CA VAL A 73 2.81 -11.57 -15.47
C VAL A 73 4.26 -11.99 -15.21
N ALA A 74 4.94 -12.55 -16.21
CA ALA A 74 6.34 -12.97 -16.10
C ALA A 74 7.28 -11.82 -15.76
N ALA A 75 7.10 -10.66 -16.39
CA ALA A 75 7.82 -9.44 -16.04
C ALA A 75 7.54 -9.03 -14.59
N ALA A 76 6.29 -9.17 -14.13
CA ALA A 76 5.87 -8.71 -12.82
C ALA A 76 6.33 -9.56 -11.63
N ILE A 77 6.44 -10.87 -11.82
CA ILE A 77 6.87 -11.80 -10.77
C ILE A 77 8.31 -12.27 -10.95
N GLY A 78 8.97 -11.89 -12.05
CA GLY A 78 10.25 -12.43 -12.50
C GLY A 78 10.11 -13.72 -13.31
N VAL A 79 10.98 -13.88 -14.31
CA VAL A 79 10.92 -15.01 -15.26
C VAL A 79 11.05 -16.36 -14.54
N ASP A 80 11.90 -16.48 -13.52
CA ASP A 80 12.09 -17.73 -12.79
C ASP A 80 10.83 -18.18 -12.03
N ASN A 81 10.15 -17.25 -11.36
CA ASN A 81 8.88 -17.52 -10.69
C ASN A 81 7.78 -17.88 -11.69
N PHE A 82 7.77 -17.23 -12.85
CA PHE A 82 6.85 -17.57 -13.92
C PHE A 82 7.07 -18.96 -14.49
N LEU A 83 8.32 -19.35 -14.77
CA LEU A 83 8.64 -20.69 -15.26
C LEU A 83 8.24 -21.76 -14.25
N LYS A 84 8.54 -21.54 -12.96
CA LYS A 84 8.11 -22.45 -11.89
C LYS A 84 6.59 -22.55 -11.78
N MET A 85 5.87 -21.43 -11.87
CA MET A 85 4.40 -21.44 -11.92
C MET A 85 3.89 -22.22 -13.13
N TRP A 86 4.47 -21.99 -14.31
CA TRP A 86 4.05 -22.64 -15.54
C TRP A 86 4.29 -24.15 -15.50
N GLU A 87 5.44 -24.59 -14.99
CA GLU A 87 5.75 -26.00 -14.75
C GLU A 87 4.72 -26.67 -13.81
N ILE A 88 4.34 -26.01 -12.71
CA ILE A 88 3.31 -26.53 -11.81
C ILE A 88 1.97 -26.70 -12.53
N LEU A 89 1.58 -25.74 -13.37
CA LEU A 89 0.33 -25.79 -14.12
C LEU A 89 0.35 -26.83 -15.23
N ASP A 90 1.49 -27.03 -15.90
CA ASP A 90 1.64 -27.99 -17.00
C ASP A 90 1.63 -29.45 -16.54
N ASN A 91 2.12 -29.69 -15.32
CA ASN A 91 2.13 -31.00 -14.68
C ASN A 91 0.76 -31.43 -14.14
N ASP A 92 -0.22 -30.52 -14.04
CA ASP A 92 -1.58 -30.86 -13.64
C ASP A 92 -2.42 -31.32 -14.84
N GLU A 93 -2.64 -32.64 -14.95
CA GLU A 93 -3.42 -33.24 -16.02
C GLU A 93 -4.85 -32.70 -16.12
N HIS A 94 -5.45 -32.25 -15.01
CA HIS A 94 -6.81 -31.70 -15.01
C HIS A 94 -6.91 -30.34 -15.70
N LEU A 95 -5.78 -29.64 -15.87
CA LEU A 95 -5.71 -28.36 -16.55
C LEU A 95 -5.41 -28.50 -18.04
N ARG A 96 -5.04 -29.70 -18.51
CA ARG A 96 -4.74 -29.93 -19.93
C ARG A 96 -6.02 -29.93 -20.76
N THR A 97 -5.91 -29.35 -21.94
CA THR A 97 -6.96 -29.35 -22.97
C THR A 97 -6.65 -30.40 -24.03
N ASP A 98 -7.67 -30.84 -24.76
CA ASP A 98 -7.54 -31.87 -25.81
C ASP A 98 -6.53 -31.51 -26.91
N TRP A 99 -6.24 -30.22 -27.09
CA TRP A 99 -5.29 -29.70 -28.07
C TRP A 99 -3.87 -29.50 -27.50
N GLY A 100 -3.59 -30.00 -26.29
CA GLY A 100 -2.28 -29.92 -25.65
C GLY A 100 -1.95 -28.59 -24.97
N GLY A 101 -2.95 -27.71 -24.76
CA GLY A 101 -2.79 -26.44 -24.03
C GLY A 101 -3.24 -26.52 -22.57
N ILE A 102 -2.93 -25.49 -21.77
CA ILE A 102 -3.34 -25.39 -20.36
C ILE A 102 -4.53 -24.42 -20.22
N MET A 103 -5.60 -24.84 -19.55
CA MET A 103 -6.78 -24.02 -19.26
C MET A 103 -7.01 -23.88 -17.75
N VAL A 104 -6.65 -22.72 -17.20
CA VAL A 104 -6.83 -22.42 -15.78
C VAL A 104 -8.09 -21.58 -15.54
N LYS A 105 -9.02 -22.10 -14.74
CA LYS A 105 -10.21 -21.35 -14.30
C LYS A 105 -9.92 -20.58 -13.02
N ILE A 106 -9.41 -19.36 -13.14
CA ILE A 106 -9.15 -18.47 -11.99
C ILE A 106 -10.37 -17.57 -11.75
N ARG A 107 -10.81 -17.47 -10.49
CA ARG A 107 -11.84 -16.48 -10.11
C ARG A 107 -11.31 -15.07 -10.38
N ALA A 108 -12.19 -14.19 -10.88
CA ALA A 108 -11.82 -12.80 -11.13
C ALA A 108 -11.17 -12.16 -9.88
N PHE A 109 -10.12 -11.34 -10.08
CA PHE A 109 -9.34 -10.75 -8.98
C PHE A 109 -10.21 -9.95 -7.98
N LYS A 110 -11.31 -9.34 -8.45
CA LYS A 110 -12.32 -8.68 -7.58
C LYS A 110 -12.89 -9.61 -6.50
N SER A 111 -12.99 -10.90 -6.76
CA SER A 111 -13.46 -11.91 -5.81
C SER A 111 -12.45 -12.13 -4.69
N TYR A 112 -11.16 -12.14 -5.01
CA TYR A 112 -10.09 -12.22 -4.01
C TYR A 112 -10.04 -10.95 -3.15
N ARG A 113 -10.10 -9.75 -3.77
CA ARG A 113 -10.20 -8.49 -3.01
C ARG A 113 -11.42 -8.46 -2.09
N ARG A 114 -12.57 -8.92 -2.58
CA ARG A 114 -13.79 -9.06 -1.77
C ARG A 114 -13.58 -10.02 -0.59
N TYR A 115 -12.91 -11.15 -0.81
CA TYR A 115 -12.58 -12.10 0.25
C TYR A 115 -11.69 -11.46 1.32
N LEU A 116 -10.59 -10.82 0.92
CA LEU A 116 -9.68 -10.12 1.84
C LEU A 116 -10.40 -9.04 2.64
N ARG A 117 -11.22 -8.21 1.99
CA ARG A 117 -12.04 -7.19 2.65
C ARG A 117 -12.96 -7.80 3.70
N ASN A 118 -13.73 -8.82 3.33
CA ASN A 118 -14.67 -9.44 4.24
C ASN A 118 -13.94 -10.07 5.43
N ARG A 119 -12.83 -10.76 5.18
CA ARG A 119 -11.98 -11.34 6.24
C ARG A 119 -11.42 -10.28 7.17
N HIS A 120 -10.94 -9.15 6.62
CA HIS A 120 -10.47 -8.01 7.41
C HIS A 120 -11.56 -7.46 8.34
N ILE A 121 -12.76 -7.21 7.81
CA ILE A 121 -13.91 -6.74 8.60
C ILE A 121 -14.24 -7.69 9.75
N VAL A 122 -14.27 -9.00 9.48
CA VAL A 122 -14.52 -10.01 10.52
C VAL A 122 -13.42 -10.01 11.57
N MET A 123 -12.15 -9.91 11.19
CA MET A 123 -11.02 -9.82 12.14
C MET A 123 -11.09 -8.55 12.99
N LEU A 124 -11.43 -7.40 12.39
CA LEU A 124 -11.59 -6.15 13.14
C LEU A 124 -12.70 -6.25 14.18
N HIS A 125 -13.82 -6.89 13.82
CA HIS A 125 -14.92 -7.10 14.76
C HIS A 125 -14.51 -8.08 15.88
N LYS A 126 -13.97 -9.26 15.54
CA LYS A 126 -13.62 -10.28 16.54
C LYS A 126 -12.55 -9.81 17.52
N ASN A 127 -11.61 -8.97 17.07
CA ASN A 127 -10.52 -8.49 17.90
C ASN A 127 -10.88 -7.23 18.69
N ASN A 128 -12.05 -6.62 18.45
CA ASN A 128 -12.46 -5.40 19.13
C ASN A 128 -13.98 -5.38 19.35
N ASP A 129 -14.44 -6.10 20.37
CA ASP A 129 -15.86 -6.23 20.70
C ASP A 129 -16.57 -4.88 20.96
N GLU A 130 -15.83 -3.84 21.36
CA GLU A 130 -16.36 -2.49 21.59
C GLU A 130 -16.29 -1.57 20.35
N MET A 131 -15.67 -2.02 19.26
CA MET A 131 -15.50 -1.19 18.07
C MET A 131 -16.79 -1.13 17.26
N GLY A 132 -17.59 -0.09 17.49
CA GLY A 132 -18.80 0.16 16.73
C GLY A 132 -18.57 0.18 15.20
N VAL A 133 -19.58 -0.26 14.45
CA VAL A 133 -19.54 -0.49 12.99
C VAL A 133 -18.97 0.69 12.19
N THR A 134 -19.24 1.93 12.60
CA THR A 134 -18.72 3.13 11.93
C THR A 134 -17.20 3.23 12.02
N LYS A 135 -16.59 2.84 13.15
CA LYS A 135 -15.13 2.80 13.32
C LYS A 135 -14.52 1.68 12.48
N ILE A 136 -15.16 0.51 12.42
CA ILE A 136 -14.75 -0.59 11.54
C ILE A 136 -14.80 -0.14 10.07
N ALA A 137 -15.85 0.56 9.65
CA ALA A 137 -15.98 1.09 8.29
C ALA A 137 -14.84 2.05 7.94
N LYS A 138 -14.52 2.96 8.85
CA LYS A 138 -13.43 3.92 8.68
C LYS A 138 -12.08 3.19 8.55
N LYS A 139 -11.76 2.29 9.48
CA LYS A 139 -10.49 1.56 9.50
C LYS A 139 -10.34 0.58 8.33
N ALA A 140 -11.40 -0.09 7.94
CA ALA A 140 -11.41 -0.93 6.74
C ALA A 140 -11.25 -0.10 5.46
N THR A 141 -11.86 1.09 5.41
CA THR A 141 -11.66 2.02 4.29
C THR A 141 -10.23 2.54 4.26
N GLU A 142 -9.59 2.86 5.38
CA GLU A 142 -8.18 3.26 5.42
C GLU A 142 -7.25 2.13 4.93
N ASN A 143 -7.43 0.91 5.44
CA ASN A 143 -6.54 -0.22 5.15
C ASN A 143 -6.73 -0.87 3.78
N LEU A 144 -7.87 -0.67 3.13
CA LEU A 144 -8.18 -1.25 1.81
C LEU A 144 -8.27 -0.16 0.74
N GLY A 145 -8.49 1.09 1.18
CA GLY A 145 -8.86 2.25 0.38
C GLY A 145 -9.97 1.99 -0.63
N GLU A 146 -10.95 1.18 -0.20
CA GLU A 146 -12.27 1.06 -0.80
C GLU A 146 -13.28 1.62 0.20
N ARG A 147 -14.18 2.51 -0.23
CA ARG A 147 -15.24 3.03 0.65
C ARG A 147 -16.24 1.93 0.99
N ILE A 148 -16.39 1.61 2.26
CA ILE A 148 -17.31 0.56 2.73
C ILE A 148 -18.48 1.20 3.49
N HIS A 149 -19.71 0.91 3.07
CA HIS A 149 -20.90 1.38 3.75
C HIS A 149 -21.18 0.57 5.04
N PRO A 150 -21.60 1.20 6.16
CA PRO A 150 -21.89 0.51 7.43
C PRO A 150 -22.86 -0.68 7.31
N SER A 151 -23.91 -0.57 6.49
CA SER A 151 -24.87 -1.67 6.28
C SER A 151 -24.25 -2.93 5.67
N GLN A 152 -23.14 -2.78 4.93
CA GLN A 152 -22.42 -3.91 4.36
C GLN A 152 -21.63 -4.68 5.43
N ILE A 153 -21.14 -3.97 6.45
CA ILE A 153 -20.40 -4.59 7.57
C ILE A 153 -21.33 -5.47 8.38
N TYR A 154 -22.52 -4.99 8.74
CA TYR A 154 -23.54 -5.80 9.42
C TYR A 154 -23.82 -7.11 8.68
N LYS A 155 -24.01 -7.05 7.35
CA LYS A 155 -24.25 -8.25 6.53
C LYS A 155 -23.05 -9.21 6.50
N ILE A 156 -21.83 -8.68 6.52
CA ILE A 156 -20.61 -9.50 6.50
C ILE A 156 -20.40 -10.20 7.85
N VAL A 157 -20.61 -9.48 8.94
CA VAL A 157 -20.47 -9.97 10.30
C VAL A 157 -21.52 -11.02 10.61
N ALA A 158 -22.79 -10.75 10.30
CA ALA A 158 -23.88 -11.70 10.55
C ALA A 158 -23.64 -13.05 9.85
N ARG A 159 -23.18 -13.02 8.59
CA ARG A 159 -22.83 -14.22 7.81
C ARG A 159 -21.59 -14.97 8.29
N SER A 160 -20.81 -14.41 9.22
CA SER A 160 -19.59 -15.03 9.74
C SER A 160 -19.77 -15.71 11.09
N ASN A 161 -20.96 -15.55 11.69
CA ASN A 161 -21.38 -16.18 12.93
C ASN A 161 -22.23 -17.44 12.70
N ASP A 162 -22.58 -17.72 11.43
CA ASP A 162 -23.12 -19.01 10.96
C ASP A 162 -21.95 -19.97 10.62
#